data_AF-A0A955IEQ2-F1
#
_entry.id   AF-A0A955IEQ2-F1
#
_cell.length_a   1.000
_cell.length_b   1.000
_cell.length_c   1.000
_cell.angle_alpha   90.00
_cell.angle_beta   90.00
_cell.angle_gamma   90.00
#
_symmetry.space_group_name_H-M   'P 1'
#
loop_
_entity.id
_entity.type
_entity.pdbx_description
1 polymer ?
#
loop_
_entity_poly.entity_id
_entity_poly.type
_entity_poly.pdbx_seq_one_letter_code
_entity_poly.pdbx_strand_id
1 'polypeptide(L)'
;MYQLVIGLEVHIQPSTKSKMFCSCNAKYFGSAPNTYTCPVCLGLPGALPVPNKVAIEKCLKLGLALNCNINKQSKFDRKHYFYPDLPKGYQISQYDLPFCYEGYLEIDTDKDAKRIRITRIHMEEDTAKSIHNENETLIDINKSGVPLVELVTEPDFQDIKEVLAFAKRLRQIVRYLDISTADMEKGQMRFELNMSLKKPGDKGLPKYKVEVKNIGSISVLEKVINYEYERQSKILYTGKNPDQET
;
A
#
# COMPACT_ATOMS: atom_id res chain seq x y z
N MET A 1 29.70 -3.35 8.04
CA MET A 1 28.50 -2.84 7.33
C MET A 1 27.33 -3.72 7.73
N TYR A 2 26.17 -3.15 8.05
CA TYR A 2 24.98 -3.93 8.36
C TYR A 2 24.26 -4.34 7.07
N GLN A 3 23.50 -5.44 7.12
CA GLN A 3 22.67 -5.91 6.02
C GLN A 3 21.25 -5.38 6.18
N LEU A 4 20.66 -4.87 5.09
CA LEU A 4 19.26 -4.45 5.05
C LEU A 4 18.34 -5.67 5.11
N VAL A 5 17.22 -5.52 5.82
CA VAL A 5 16.07 -6.41 5.78
C VAL A 5 14.85 -5.52 5.62
N ILE A 6 14.36 -5.44 4.39
CA ILE A 6 13.25 -4.55 4.01
C ILE A 6 12.08 -5.38 3.48
N GLY A 7 10.87 -5.02 3.91
CA GLY A 7 9.60 -5.38 3.28
C GLY A 7 8.84 -4.11 2.87
N LEU A 8 7.96 -4.23 1.88
CA LEU A 8 7.13 -3.13 1.41
C LEU A 8 5.64 -3.45 1.50
N GLU A 9 4.88 -2.45 1.88
CA GLU A 9 3.44 -2.38 1.60
C GLU A 9 3.23 -1.35 0.50
N VAL A 10 2.46 -1.70 -0.52
CA VAL A 10 2.24 -0.87 -1.69
C VAL A 10 0.74 -0.70 -1.90
N HIS A 11 0.28 0.53 -1.76
CA HIS A 11 -1.10 0.91 -2.01
C HIS A 11 -1.23 1.43 -3.45
N ILE A 12 -2.09 0.82 -4.25
CA ILE A 12 -2.31 1.15 -5.67
C ILE A 12 -3.79 1.44 -5.89
N GLN A 13 -4.13 2.64 -6.35
CA GLN A 13 -5.51 3.04 -6.66
C GLN A 13 -5.88 2.58 -8.08
N PRO A 14 -6.77 1.58 -8.27
CA PRO A 14 -7.15 1.12 -9.59
C PRO A 14 -8.00 2.17 -10.33
N SER A 15 -7.72 2.38 -11.61
CA SER A 15 -8.45 3.32 -12.47
C SER A 15 -9.84 2.75 -12.81
N THR A 16 -10.85 3.08 -12.01
CA THR A 16 -12.23 2.62 -12.19
C THR A 16 -13.17 3.79 -12.49
N LYS A 17 -14.37 3.50 -13.01
CA LYS A 17 -15.41 4.52 -13.23
C LYS A 17 -16.11 4.88 -11.92
N SER A 18 -16.53 3.87 -11.16
CA SER A 18 -17.22 4.02 -9.89
C SER A 18 -16.33 3.64 -8.70
N LYS A 19 -16.72 4.09 -7.50
CA LYS A 19 -16.12 3.72 -6.22
C LYS A 19 -16.20 2.20 -5.95
N MET A 20 -15.55 1.75 -4.89
CA MET A 20 -15.41 0.33 -4.56
C MET A 20 -16.73 -0.30 -4.11
N PHE A 21 -17.53 0.46 -3.35
CA PHE A 21 -18.73 -0.05 -2.70
C PHE A 21 -20.01 0.72 -3.06
N CYS A 22 -19.93 1.67 -4.00
CA CYS A 22 -21.08 2.44 -4.48
C CYS A 22 -20.87 2.94 -5.92
N SER A 23 -21.91 3.53 -6.51
CA SER A 23 -21.91 3.99 -7.91
C SER A 23 -21.32 5.40 -8.13
N CYS A 24 -20.90 6.11 -7.08
CA CYS A 24 -20.27 7.42 -7.20
C CYS A 24 -19.01 7.37 -8.09
N ASN A 25 -18.71 8.48 -8.77
CA ASN A 25 -17.53 8.60 -9.60
C ASN A 25 -16.24 8.45 -8.77
N ALA A 26 -15.31 7.60 -9.22
CA ALA A 26 -14.01 7.41 -8.59
C ALA A 26 -12.93 8.40 -9.10
N LYS A 27 -13.21 9.15 -10.16
CA LYS A 27 -12.31 10.18 -10.72
C LYS A 27 -12.52 11.52 -10.02
N TYR A 28 -12.14 11.60 -8.75
CA TYR A 28 -12.34 12.78 -7.90
C TYR A 28 -11.26 13.86 -8.01
N PHE A 29 -10.12 13.58 -8.63
CA PHE A 29 -9.03 14.55 -8.67
C PHE A 29 -9.47 15.82 -9.41
N GLY A 30 -9.37 16.98 -8.75
CA GLY A 30 -9.79 18.27 -9.29
C GLY A 30 -11.29 18.58 -9.18
N SER A 31 -12.12 17.72 -8.58
CA SER A 31 -13.53 18.05 -8.32
C SER A 31 -13.67 19.00 -7.12
N ALA A 32 -14.78 19.75 -7.09
CA ALA A 32 -15.14 20.52 -5.90
C ALA A 32 -15.38 19.57 -4.70
N PRO A 33 -15.06 19.99 -3.45
CA PRO A 33 -15.20 19.14 -2.28
C PRO A 33 -16.59 18.54 -2.11
N ASN A 34 -16.68 17.28 -1.68
CA ASN A 34 -17.91 16.58 -1.33
C ASN A 34 -18.98 16.44 -2.46
N THR A 35 -18.58 16.55 -3.73
CA THR A 35 -19.50 16.45 -4.89
C THR A 35 -19.72 15.02 -5.42
N TYR A 36 -18.78 14.11 -5.21
CA TYR A 36 -18.88 12.70 -5.60
C TYR A 36 -19.18 11.81 -4.40
N THR A 37 -20.32 12.08 -3.78
CA THR A 37 -20.75 11.43 -2.54
C THR A 37 -22.15 10.81 -2.67
N CYS A 38 -22.45 9.85 -1.81
CA CYS A 38 -23.76 9.21 -1.66
C CYS A 38 -23.88 8.62 -0.24
N PRO A 39 -25.05 8.14 0.19
CA PRO A 39 -25.24 7.59 1.54
C PRO A 39 -24.22 6.51 1.93
N VAL A 40 -23.78 5.67 0.98
CA VAL A 40 -22.82 4.58 1.25
C VAL A 40 -21.43 5.11 1.61
N CYS A 41 -20.84 5.97 0.76
CA CYS A 41 -19.50 6.48 1.02
C CYS A 41 -19.46 7.59 2.08
N LEU A 42 -20.63 8.17 2.41
CA LEU A 42 -20.80 9.05 3.58
C LEU A 42 -20.99 8.28 4.89
N GLY A 43 -21.19 6.96 4.84
CA GLY A 43 -21.45 6.16 6.05
C GLY A 43 -22.79 6.48 6.72
N LEU A 44 -23.81 6.90 5.95
CA LEU A 44 -25.11 7.24 6.51
C LEU A 44 -25.87 5.99 7.01
N PRO A 45 -26.73 6.14 8.02
CA PRO A 45 -27.54 5.04 8.54
C PRO A 45 -28.35 4.34 7.44
N GLY A 46 -28.33 3.00 7.44
CA GLY A 46 -29.07 2.16 6.50
C GLY A 46 -28.41 1.95 5.13
N ALA A 47 -27.28 2.60 4.85
CA ALA A 47 -26.55 2.39 3.59
C ALA A 47 -25.76 1.07 3.58
N LEU A 48 -25.77 0.35 2.45
CA LEU A 48 -25.11 -0.95 2.30
C LEU A 48 -24.06 -0.92 1.17
N PRO A 49 -22.90 -1.60 1.35
CA PRO A 49 -21.86 -1.67 0.34
C PRO A 49 -22.19 -2.67 -0.78
N VAL A 50 -21.91 -2.31 -2.03
CA VAL A 50 -22.00 -3.21 -3.20
C VAL A 50 -20.65 -3.27 -3.90
N PRO A 51 -19.91 -4.41 -3.85
CA PRO A 51 -18.57 -4.52 -4.39
C PRO A 51 -18.46 -4.24 -5.90
N ASN A 52 -17.41 -3.53 -6.29
CA ASN A 52 -17.13 -3.17 -7.67
C ASN A 52 -16.41 -4.31 -8.41
N LYS A 53 -17.12 -4.95 -9.34
CA LYS A 53 -16.60 -6.05 -10.18
C LYS A 53 -15.30 -5.69 -10.91
N VAL A 54 -15.23 -4.50 -11.52
CA VAL A 54 -14.05 -4.08 -12.30
C VAL A 54 -12.83 -3.87 -11.40
N ALA A 55 -13.04 -3.36 -10.18
CA ALA A 55 -11.96 -3.21 -9.22
C ALA A 55 -11.39 -4.59 -8.80
N ILE A 56 -12.25 -5.57 -8.56
CA ILE A 56 -11.86 -6.95 -8.24
C ILE A 56 -11.11 -7.58 -9.42
N GLU A 57 -11.62 -7.46 -10.65
CA GLU A 57 -10.94 -7.98 -11.86
C GLU A 57 -9.53 -7.40 -12.00
N LYS A 58 -9.35 -6.11 -11.74
CA LYS A 58 -8.03 -5.45 -11.76
C LYS A 58 -7.09 -5.97 -10.67
N CYS A 59 -7.60 -6.22 -9.46
CA CYS A 59 -6.81 -6.84 -8.38
C CYS A 59 -6.35 -8.25 -8.75
N LEU A 60 -7.25 -9.08 -9.29
CA LEU A 60 -6.92 -10.44 -9.73
C LEU A 60 -5.92 -10.43 -10.89
N LYS A 61 -6.07 -9.49 -11.83
CA LYS A 61 -5.13 -9.29 -12.93
C LYS A 61 -3.73 -8.93 -12.41
N LEU A 62 -3.63 -8.12 -11.35
CA LEU A 62 -2.35 -7.85 -10.69
C LEU A 62 -1.77 -9.11 -10.07
N GLY A 63 -2.56 -9.87 -9.31
CA GLY A 63 -2.13 -11.13 -8.69
C GLY A 63 -1.56 -12.12 -9.71
N LEU A 64 -2.27 -12.33 -10.82
CA LEU A 64 -1.80 -13.21 -11.90
C LEU A 64 -0.49 -12.71 -12.53
N ALA A 65 -0.36 -11.40 -12.74
CA ALA A 65 0.87 -10.82 -13.29
C ALA A 65 2.07 -10.91 -12.34
N LEU A 66 1.80 -11.06 -11.03
CA LEU A 66 2.79 -11.24 -9.98
C LEU A 66 2.87 -12.69 -9.50
N ASN A 67 2.46 -13.64 -10.35
CA ASN A 67 2.54 -15.09 -10.12
C ASN A 67 1.90 -15.54 -8.80
N CYS A 68 0.90 -14.82 -8.29
CA CYS A 68 0.19 -15.17 -7.06
C CYS A 68 -0.77 -16.32 -7.31
N ASN A 69 -0.98 -17.11 -6.26
CA ASN A 69 -2.16 -17.97 -6.16
C ASN A 69 -3.41 -17.10 -5.98
N ILE A 70 -4.54 -17.57 -6.54
CA ILE A 70 -5.83 -16.86 -6.47
C ILE A 70 -6.80 -17.66 -5.60
N ASN A 71 -7.35 -16.99 -4.58
CA ASN A 71 -8.37 -17.58 -3.74
C ASN A 71 -9.71 -17.70 -4.50
N LYS A 72 -10.25 -18.92 -4.60
CA LYS A 72 -11.58 -19.18 -5.19
C LYS A 72 -12.72 -18.69 -4.31
N GLN A 73 -12.46 -18.57 -3.01
CA GLN A 73 -13.36 -18.01 -2.02
C GLN A 73 -12.61 -16.94 -1.24
N SER A 74 -13.19 -15.76 -1.16
CA SER A 74 -12.60 -14.61 -0.49
C SER A 74 -13.71 -13.77 0.14
N LYS A 75 -13.38 -12.96 1.14
CA LYS A 75 -14.34 -12.12 1.86
C LYS A 75 -13.79 -10.72 2.10
N PHE A 76 -14.69 -9.78 2.34
CA PHE A 76 -14.37 -8.46 2.85
C PHE A 76 -14.61 -8.42 4.35
N ASP A 77 -13.75 -7.71 5.06
CA ASP A 77 -13.71 -7.57 6.50
C ASP A 77 -13.75 -6.09 6.90
N ARG A 78 -14.15 -5.83 8.14
CA ARG A 78 -14.18 -4.47 8.70
C ARG A 78 -12.97 -4.24 9.59
N LYS A 79 -12.08 -3.34 9.17
CA LYS A 79 -10.95 -2.84 9.95
C LYS A 79 -11.43 -1.60 10.73
N HIS A 80 -11.71 -1.77 12.02
CA HIS A 80 -12.31 -0.73 12.86
C HIS A 80 -11.26 0.22 13.43
N TYR A 81 -11.45 1.52 13.23
CA TYR A 81 -10.70 2.60 13.88
C TYR A 81 -11.47 3.92 13.70
N PHE A 82 -11.28 4.86 14.62
CA PHE A 82 -11.96 6.15 14.56
C PHE A 82 -11.00 7.22 14.04
N TYR A 83 -11.36 7.83 12.92
CA TYR A 83 -10.68 9.01 12.39
C TYR A 83 -11.67 9.86 11.57
N PRO A 84 -11.57 11.20 11.56
CA PRO A 84 -12.54 12.06 10.88
C PRO A 84 -12.73 11.78 9.38
N ASP A 85 -11.69 11.29 8.69
CA ASP A 85 -11.76 10.93 7.27
C ASP A 85 -12.31 9.52 6.98
N LEU A 86 -12.75 8.80 8.00
CA LEU A 86 -13.34 7.47 7.88
C LEU A 86 -14.80 7.46 8.37
N PRO A 87 -15.77 7.84 7.52
CA PRO A 87 -17.15 8.12 7.93
C PRO A 87 -17.87 6.95 8.60
N LYS A 88 -17.49 5.72 8.28
CA LYS A 88 -18.14 4.50 8.78
C LYS A 88 -17.65 4.06 10.15
N GLY A 89 -16.55 4.63 10.67
CA GLY A 89 -15.84 4.09 11.84
C GLY A 89 -15.14 2.75 11.60
N TYR A 90 -15.12 2.30 10.34
CA TYR A 90 -14.35 1.15 9.87
C TYR A 90 -14.06 1.29 8.37
N GLN A 91 -12.94 0.73 7.95
CA GLN A 91 -12.56 0.58 6.55
C GLN A 91 -12.94 -0.84 6.11
N ILE A 92 -13.62 -0.98 4.98
CA ILE A 92 -13.84 -2.29 4.37
C ILE A 92 -12.55 -2.69 3.63
N SER A 93 -11.92 -3.77 4.08
CA SER A 93 -10.67 -4.34 3.55
C SER A 93 -10.80 -5.87 3.48
N GLN A 94 -9.70 -6.63 3.45
CA GLN A 94 -9.71 -8.08 3.61
C GLN A 94 -8.65 -8.48 4.62
N TYR A 95 -8.97 -9.38 5.54
CA TYR A 95 -8.02 -9.83 6.55
C TYR A 95 -7.45 -11.20 6.18
N ASP A 96 -7.98 -12.29 6.72
CA ASP A 96 -7.45 -13.66 6.61
C ASP A 96 -7.61 -14.31 5.22
N LEU A 97 -8.54 -13.86 4.38
CA LEU A 97 -8.79 -14.42 3.05
C LEU A 97 -8.64 -13.38 1.92
N PRO A 98 -7.39 -12.92 1.64
CA PRO A 98 -7.13 -11.97 0.55
C PRO A 98 -7.46 -12.56 -0.82
N PHE A 99 -7.62 -11.73 -1.85
CA PHE A 99 -7.85 -12.25 -3.21
C PHE A 99 -6.66 -13.04 -3.76
N CYS A 100 -5.44 -12.55 -3.53
CA CYS A 100 -4.21 -13.18 -4.03
C CYS A 100 -3.23 -13.40 -2.88
N TYR A 101 -2.47 -14.49 -2.94
CA TYR A 101 -1.50 -14.86 -1.92
C TYR A 101 -0.30 -15.59 -2.55
N GLU A 102 0.84 -15.58 -1.85
CA GLU A 102 2.06 -16.33 -2.21
C GLU A 102 2.46 -16.20 -3.68
N GLY A 103 2.80 -14.98 -4.09
CA GLY A 103 3.34 -14.70 -5.42
C GLY A 103 4.81 -14.29 -5.40
N TYR A 104 5.29 -13.81 -6.53
CA TYR A 104 6.59 -13.16 -6.63
C TYR A 104 6.69 -12.24 -7.85
N LEU A 105 7.51 -11.20 -7.71
CA LEU A 105 7.98 -10.39 -8.82
C LEU A 105 9.47 -10.63 -9.03
N GLU A 106 9.85 -10.94 -10.26
CA GLU A 106 11.25 -11.01 -10.66
C GLU A 106 11.77 -9.61 -11.00
N ILE A 107 12.94 -9.28 -10.47
CA ILE A 107 13.64 -8.01 -10.70
C ILE A 107 15.05 -8.29 -11.23
N ASP A 108 15.51 -7.45 -12.14
CA ASP A 108 16.88 -7.49 -12.62
C ASP A 108 17.80 -6.84 -11.57
N THR A 109 18.91 -7.50 -11.23
CA THR A 109 19.98 -6.92 -10.42
C THR A 109 21.29 -6.89 -11.21
N ASP A 110 22.31 -6.21 -10.67
CA ASP A 110 23.62 -6.09 -11.33
C ASP A 110 24.31 -7.45 -11.61
N LYS A 111 23.87 -8.53 -10.95
CA LYS A 111 24.49 -9.86 -11.05
C LYS A 111 23.58 -10.91 -11.64
N ASP A 112 22.31 -10.95 -11.24
CA ASP A 112 21.32 -11.95 -11.67
C ASP A 112 19.87 -11.47 -11.45
N ALA A 113 18.89 -12.19 -12.01
CA ALA A 113 17.49 -11.99 -11.67
C ALA A 113 17.20 -12.47 -10.23
N LYS A 114 16.49 -11.66 -9.45
CA LYS A 114 16.06 -12.00 -8.08
C LYS A 114 14.54 -12.00 -7.98
N ARG A 115 13.99 -12.98 -7.28
CA ARG A 115 12.56 -13.04 -6.95
C ARG A 115 12.31 -12.37 -5.61
N ILE A 116 11.42 -11.37 -5.61
CA ILE A 116 10.87 -10.77 -4.40
C ILE A 116 9.50 -11.39 -4.18
N ARG A 117 9.32 -12.09 -3.07
CA ARG A 117 8.06 -12.79 -2.78
C ARG A 117 6.98 -11.79 -2.35
N ILE A 118 5.77 -12.07 -2.79
CA ILE A 118 4.55 -11.34 -2.44
C ILE A 118 3.79 -12.21 -1.44
N THR A 119 3.59 -11.69 -0.23
CA THR A 119 2.82 -12.38 0.80
C THR A 119 1.34 -12.42 0.40
N ARG A 120 0.79 -11.26 0.01
CA ARG A 120 -0.64 -11.09 -0.29
C ARG A 120 -0.93 -9.86 -1.14
N ILE A 121 -2.06 -9.91 -1.84
CA ILE A 121 -2.68 -8.77 -2.51
C ILE A 121 -4.17 -8.79 -2.20
N HIS A 122 -4.69 -7.68 -1.69
CA HIS A 122 -6.08 -7.57 -1.30
C HIS A 122 -6.68 -6.21 -1.66
N MET A 123 -8.01 -6.18 -1.62
CA MET A 123 -8.81 -5.01 -1.94
C MET A 123 -9.29 -4.31 -0.66
N GLU A 124 -9.25 -2.99 -0.68
CA GLU A 124 -9.89 -2.14 0.31
C GLU A 124 -10.51 -0.90 -0.32
N GLU A 125 -11.21 -0.11 0.49
CA GLU A 125 -11.59 1.24 0.14
C GLU A 125 -10.64 2.27 0.75
N ASP A 126 -10.39 3.35 0.03
CA ASP A 126 -9.60 4.47 0.53
C ASP A 126 -10.41 5.37 1.48
N THR A 127 -9.71 6.10 2.34
CA THR A 127 -10.29 7.09 3.26
C THR A 127 -10.56 8.42 2.54
N ALA A 128 -11.31 9.32 3.19
CA ALA A 128 -11.46 10.69 2.73
C ALA A 128 -10.14 11.47 2.82
N LYS A 129 -10.14 12.71 2.31
CA LYS A 129 -9.00 13.61 2.44
C LYS A 129 -9.21 14.53 3.64
N SER A 130 -8.25 14.55 4.56
CA SER A 130 -8.13 15.55 5.62
C SER A 130 -7.28 16.72 5.16
N ILE A 131 -7.75 17.96 5.36
CA ILE A 131 -7.02 19.20 5.08
C ILE A 131 -6.94 19.96 6.39
N HIS A 132 -5.74 20.11 6.93
CA HIS A 132 -5.51 20.81 8.18
C HIS A 132 -5.24 22.29 7.93
N ASN A 133 -6.06 23.14 8.55
CA ASN A 133 -5.83 24.58 8.69
C ASN A 133 -5.41 24.86 10.13
N GLU A 134 -5.10 26.12 10.47
CA GLU A 134 -4.56 26.48 11.79
C GLU A 134 -5.39 25.98 12.99
N ASN A 135 -6.72 26.02 12.90
CA ASN A 135 -7.61 25.69 14.02
C ASN A 135 -8.65 24.60 13.71
N GLU A 136 -8.67 24.06 12.49
CA GLU A 136 -9.70 23.14 12.06
C GLU A 136 -9.18 22.12 11.04
N THR A 137 -9.88 21.00 10.92
CA THR A 137 -9.64 20.01 9.87
C THR A 137 -10.87 19.96 8.98
N LEU A 138 -10.68 20.28 7.70
CA LEU A 138 -11.69 20.17 6.67
C LEU A 138 -11.63 18.78 6.05
N ILE A 139 -12.80 18.14 5.89
CA ILE A 139 -12.91 16.79 5.33
C ILE A 139 -13.55 16.83 3.95
N ASP A 140 -12.84 16.28 2.96
CA ASP A 140 -13.37 16.02 1.62
C ASP A 140 -13.58 14.52 1.38
N ILE A 141 -14.85 14.11 1.39
CA ILE A 141 -15.32 12.72 1.24
C ILE A 141 -15.26 12.23 -0.22
N ASN A 142 -14.90 13.08 -1.18
CA ASN A 142 -14.78 12.67 -2.58
C ASN A 142 -13.91 11.42 -2.78
N LYS A 143 -12.82 11.30 -2.03
CA LYS A 143 -11.90 10.13 -2.07
C LYS A 143 -12.42 8.91 -1.30
N SER A 144 -13.26 9.10 -0.29
CA SER A 144 -13.76 7.99 0.54
C SER A 144 -14.50 6.96 -0.30
N GLY A 145 -14.15 5.69 -0.15
CA GLY A 145 -14.77 4.60 -0.90
C GLY A 145 -14.11 4.32 -2.24
N VAL A 146 -13.11 5.09 -2.68
CA VAL A 146 -12.36 4.79 -3.93
C VAL A 146 -11.64 3.44 -3.77
N PRO A 147 -11.60 2.58 -4.81
CA PRO A 147 -10.93 1.30 -4.68
C PRO A 147 -9.43 1.45 -4.47
N LEU A 148 -8.88 0.60 -3.63
CA LEU A 148 -7.47 0.54 -3.31
C LEU A 148 -7.04 -0.92 -3.27
N VAL A 149 -5.89 -1.21 -3.86
CA VAL A 149 -5.23 -2.51 -3.78
C VAL A 149 -4.04 -2.36 -2.84
N GLU A 150 -3.97 -3.18 -1.81
CA GLU A 150 -2.79 -3.28 -0.94
C GLU A 150 -2.03 -4.56 -1.28
N LEU A 151 -0.76 -4.39 -1.68
CA LEU A 151 0.20 -5.46 -1.93
C LEU A 151 1.23 -5.45 -0.81
N VAL A 152 1.49 -6.62 -0.22
CA VAL A 152 2.48 -6.80 0.85
C VAL A 152 3.56 -7.77 0.38
N THR A 153 4.82 -7.38 0.50
CA THR A 153 5.97 -8.25 0.18
C THR A 153 6.49 -8.98 1.41
N GLU A 154 7.17 -10.10 1.18
CA GLU A 154 8.08 -10.66 2.16
C GLU A 154 9.29 -9.71 2.37
N PRO A 155 10.02 -9.82 3.48
CA PRO A 155 11.20 -9.00 3.76
C PRO A 155 12.45 -9.47 3.00
N ASP A 156 12.34 -9.62 1.67
CA ASP A 156 13.36 -10.21 0.80
C ASP A 156 14.43 -9.22 0.31
N PHE A 157 14.19 -7.93 0.48
CA PHE A 157 15.07 -6.87 0.02
C PHE A 157 16.29 -6.72 0.92
N GLN A 158 17.48 -6.77 0.32
CA GLN A 158 18.78 -6.68 1.00
C GLN A 158 19.66 -5.54 0.48
N ASP A 159 19.20 -4.85 -0.57
CA ASP A 159 19.83 -3.67 -1.16
C ASP A 159 18.75 -2.67 -1.57
N ILE A 160 19.05 -1.37 -1.44
CA ILE A 160 18.20 -0.27 -1.90
C ILE A 160 17.94 -0.39 -3.40
N LYS A 161 18.93 -0.81 -4.19
CA LYS A 161 18.76 -1.00 -5.65
C LYS A 161 17.65 -2.00 -5.98
N GLU A 162 17.54 -3.07 -5.20
CA GLU A 162 16.48 -4.08 -5.37
C GLU A 162 15.10 -3.47 -5.11
N VAL A 163 14.97 -2.65 -4.06
CA VAL A 163 13.73 -1.95 -3.72
C VAL A 163 13.30 -1.02 -4.86
N LEU A 164 14.24 -0.25 -5.42
CA LEU A 164 13.96 0.67 -6.51
C LEU A 164 13.63 -0.06 -7.82
N ALA A 165 14.34 -1.16 -8.12
CA ALA A 165 14.06 -2.00 -9.27
C ALA A 165 12.64 -2.59 -9.17
N PHE A 166 12.27 -3.13 -8.00
CA PHE A 166 10.92 -3.63 -7.72
C PHE A 166 9.86 -2.54 -7.89
N ALA A 167 10.04 -1.38 -7.25
CA ALA A 167 9.06 -0.29 -7.31
C ALA A 167 8.83 0.20 -8.75
N LYS A 168 9.91 0.33 -9.54
CA LYS A 168 9.84 0.70 -10.96
C LYS A 168 9.16 -0.37 -11.80
N ARG A 169 9.51 -1.64 -11.59
CA ARG A 169 8.94 -2.78 -12.33
C ARG A 169 7.46 -2.97 -12.02
N LEU A 170 7.07 -2.91 -10.75
CA LEU A 170 5.68 -2.97 -10.32
C LEU A 170 4.87 -1.81 -10.94
N ARG A 171 5.40 -0.58 -10.88
CA ARG A 171 4.77 0.59 -11.51
C ARG A 171 4.60 0.42 -13.03
N GLN A 172 5.57 -0.19 -13.70
CA GLN A 172 5.47 -0.50 -15.13
C GLN A 172 4.35 -1.51 -15.40
N ILE A 173 4.28 -2.60 -14.63
CA ILE A 173 3.25 -3.65 -14.77
C ILE A 173 1.84 -3.08 -14.58
N VAL A 174 1.60 -2.32 -13.50
CA VAL A 174 0.25 -1.79 -13.21
C VAL A 174 -0.23 -0.82 -14.29
N ARG A 175 0.69 -0.05 -14.90
CA ARG A 175 0.37 0.85 -16.02
C ARG A 175 0.14 0.08 -17.31
N TYR A 176 1.00 -0.90 -17.61
CA TYR A 176 0.91 -1.70 -18.83
C TYR A 176 -0.38 -2.52 -18.88
N LEU A 177 -0.82 -3.06 -17.74
CA LEU A 177 -2.05 -3.83 -17.63
C LEU A 177 -3.31 -2.96 -17.50
N ASP A 178 -3.18 -1.63 -17.56
CA ASP A 178 -4.25 -0.66 -17.32
C ASP A 178 -4.97 -0.90 -15.99
N ILE A 179 -4.23 -1.27 -14.95
CA ILE A 179 -4.79 -1.39 -13.60
C ILE A 179 -4.92 0.01 -12.99
N SER A 180 -3.83 0.78 -13.02
CA SER A 180 -3.75 2.14 -12.52
C SER A 180 -2.82 2.98 -13.39
N THR A 181 -3.08 4.29 -13.49
CA THR A 181 -2.09 5.23 -14.02
C THR A 181 -0.85 5.35 -13.13
N ALA A 182 -0.95 4.91 -11.85
CA ALA A 182 0.13 4.93 -10.86
C ALA A 182 0.86 6.28 -10.83
N ASP A 183 0.06 7.34 -10.88
CA ASP A 183 0.51 8.72 -10.75
C ASP A 183 0.69 9.03 -9.26
N MET A 184 1.95 9.05 -8.84
CA MET A 184 2.33 9.19 -7.45
C MET A 184 2.09 10.61 -6.92
N GLU A 185 2.16 11.62 -7.79
CA GLU A 185 1.81 13.01 -7.42
C GLU A 185 0.32 13.14 -7.09
N LYS A 186 -0.52 12.30 -7.72
CA LYS A 186 -1.94 12.18 -7.40
C LYS A 186 -2.25 11.18 -6.29
N GLY A 187 -1.24 10.59 -5.66
CA GLY A 187 -1.38 9.60 -4.58
C GLY A 187 -1.92 8.23 -5.03
N GLN A 188 -1.91 7.93 -6.33
CA GLN A 188 -2.46 6.68 -6.87
C GLN A 188 -1.55 5.48 -6.67
N MET A 189 -0.31 5.70 -6.25
CA MET A 189 0.60 4.67 -5.80
C MET A 189 1.42 5.23 -4.63
N ARG A 190 1.39 4.52 -3.50
CA ARG A 190 2.07 4.91 -2.25
C ARG A 190 2.82 3.71 -1.70
N PHE A 191 3.92 3.97 -1.00
CA PHE A 191 4.73 2.96 -0.35
C PHE A 191 4.71 3.15 1.18
N GLU A 192 4.73 2.05 1.90
CA GLU A 192 5.07 1.99 3.32
C GLU A 192 6.27 1.06 3.46
N LEU A 193 7.31 1.56 4.12
CA LEU A 193 8.59 0.88 4.27
C LEU A 193 8.62 0.19 5.63
N ASN A 194 8.87 -1.12 5.64
CA ASN A 194 9.20 -1.86 6.84
C ASN A 194 10.69 -2.21 6.80
N MET A 195 11.49 -1.63 7.71
CA MET A 195 12.95 -1.72 7.64
C MET A 195 13.58 -2.09 8.98
N SER A 196 14.56 -3.00 8.89
CA SER A 196 15.44 -3.38 9.99
C SER A 196 16.83 -3.69 9.46
N LEU A 197 17.81 -3.76 10.36
CA LEU A 197 19.20 -4.08 10.05
C LEU A 197 19.65 -5.31 10.83
N LYS A 198 20.56 -6.09 10.24
CA LYS A 198 21.23 -7.21 10.92
C LYS A 198 22.71 -7.26 10.63
N LYS A 199 23.49 -7.99 11.45
CA LYS A 199 24.90 -8.23 11.13
C LYS A 199 25.01 -9.25 9.99
N PRO A 200 26.01 -9.12 9.11
CA PRO A 200 26.28 -10.14 8.10
C PRO A 200 26.42 -11.53 8.72
N GLY A 201 25.69 -12.50 8.19
CA GLY A 201 25.69 -13.89 8.68
C GLY A 201 24.63 -14.21 9.75
N ASP A 202 23.96 -13.20 10.32
CA ASP A 202 22.85 -13.44 11.25
C ASP A 202 21.67 -14.14 10.54
N LYS A 203 21.22 -15.24 11.15
CA LYS A 203 20.06 -16.02 10.69
C LYS A 203 18.77 -15.45 11.28
N GLY A 204 17.72 -15.42 10.47
CA GLY A 204 16.40 -14.92 10.86
C GLY A 204 16.22 -13.41 10.68
N LEU A 205 15.09 -12.91 11.17
CA LEU A 205 14.72 -11.50 11.16
C LEU A 205 15.24 -10.80 12.44
N PRO A 206 15.57 -9.49 12.35
CA PRO A 206 15.84 -8.68 13.53
C PRO A 206 14.68 -8.68 14.52
N LYS A 207 14.98 -8.44 15.81
CA LYS A 207 13.98 -8.36 16.89
C LYS A 207 13.15 -7.08 16.87
N TYR A 208 13.40 -6.20 15.92
CA TYR A 208 12.78 -4.88 15.82
C TYR A 208 12.45 -4.59 14.35
N LYS A 209 11.52 -3.67 14.13
CA LYS A 209 11.08 -3.22 12.81
C LYS A 209 10.71 -1.75 12.94
N VAL A 210 11.28 -0.90 12.11
CA VAL A 210 10.83 0.50 11.97
C VAL A 210 9.97 0.58 10.72
N GLU A 211 8.82 1.21 10.86
CA GLU A 211 7.88 1.44 9.77
C GLU A 211 7.92 2.91 9.36
N VAL A 212 7.89 3.20 8.07
CA VAL A 212 7.79 4.58 7.56
C VAL A 212 6.65 4.64 6.56
N LYS A 213 5.59 5.38 6.91
CA LYS A 213 4.34 5.44 6.13
C LYS A 213 4.32 6.63 5.17
N ASN A 214 3.35 6.60 4.25
CA ASN A 214 3.02 7.71 3.34
C ASN A 214 4.17 8.17 2.43
N ILE A 215 4.96 7.22 1.91
CA ILE A 215 6.03 7.54 0.95
C ILE A 215 5.44 7.72 -0.44
N GLY A 216 5.31 8.98 -0.86
CA GLY A 216 4.62 9.39 -2.08
C GLY A 216 5.46 9.41 -3.35
N SER A 217 6.73 8.98 -3.34
CA SER A 217 7.53 8.85 -4.58
C SER A 217 8.65 7.82 -4.43
N ILE A 218 9.09 7.25 -5.56
CA ILE A 218 10.23 6.31 -5.59
C ILE A 218 11.54 7.01 -5.17
N SER A 219 11.71 8.29 -5.50
CA SER A 219 12.89 9.07 -5.09
C SER A 219 12.89 9.40 -3.60
N VAL A 220 11.71 9.61 -3.00
CA VAL A 220 11.58 9.78 -1.54
C VAL A 220 11.81 8.44 -0.84
N LEU A 221 11.34 7.32 -1.40
CA LEU A 221 11.61 5.98 -0.87
C LEU A 221 13.12 5.72 -0.74
N GLU A 222 13.90 6.04 -1.79
CA GLU A 222 15.37 5.94 -1.74
C GLU A 222 15.98 6.79 -0.62
N LYS A 223 15.55 8.04 -0.48
CA LYS A 223 16.07 8.95 0.56
C LYS A 223 15.73 8.46 1.97
N VAL A 224 14.50 7.98 2.17
CA VAL A 224 14.04 7.43 3.45
C VAL A 224 14.87 6.20 3.84
N ILE A 225 15.11 5.27 2.90
CA ILE A 225 15.90 4.06 3.19
C ILE A 225 17.35 4.44 3.57
N ASN A 226 17.97 5.38 2.85
CA ASN A 226 19.32 5.83 3.18
C ASN A 226 19.39 6.49 4.56
N TYR A 227 18.44 7.38 4.86
CA TYR A 227 18.35 8.04 6.17
C TYR A 227 18.17 7.01 7.29
N GLU A 228 17.24 6.08 7.11
CA GLU A 228 16.94 5.08 8.13
C GLU A 228 18.08 4.08 8.32
N TYR A 229 18.81 3.74 7.24
CA TYR A 229 20.02 2.94 7.33
C TYR A 229 21.07 3.62 8.23
N GLU A 230 21.34 4.91 8.01
CA GLU A 230 22.31 5.66 8.83
C GLU A 230 21.86 5.77 10.29
N ARG A 231 20.58 6.09 10.50
CA ARG A 231 19.98 6.24 11.83
C ARG A 231 20.06 4.95 12.63
N GLN A 232 19.55 3.85 12.08
CA GLN A 232 19.58 2.55 12.76
C GLN A 232 21.01 2.04 12.96
N SER A 233 21.91 2.28 11.99
CA SER A 233 23.32 1.89 12.11
C SER A 233 24.00 2.57 13.31
N LYS A 234 23.72 3.86 13.55
CA LYS A 234 24.25 4.60 14.70
C LYS A 234 23.74 4.01 16.02
N ILE A 235 22.46 3.68 16.11
CA ILE A 235 21.86 3.07 17.32
C ILE A 235 22.51 1.70 17.58
N LEU A 236 22.59 0.84 16.57
CA LEU A 236 23.21 -0.48 16.67
C LEU A 236 24.69 -0.41 17.05
N TYR A 237 25.42 0.60 16.58
CA TYR A 237 26.82 0.81 16.94
C TYR A 237 27.00 1.09 18.45
N THR A 238 26.00 1.66 19.13
CA THR A 238 26.00 1.84 20.59
C THR A 238 25.64 0.58 21.38
N GLY A 239 25.40 -0.55 20.70
CA GLY A 239 25.00 -1.81 21.32
C GLY A 239 23.51 -1.88 21.70
N LYS A 240 22.71 -0.91 21.27
CA LYS A 240 21.25 -0.87 21.47
C LYS A 240 20.52 -1.30 20.20
N ASN A 241 19.32 -1.86 20.34
CA ASN A 241 18.42 -2.04 19.21
C ASN A 241 17.56 -0.77 19.04
N PRO A 242 17.20 -0.39 17.81
CA PRO A 242 16.10 0.54 17.58
C PRO A 242 14.80 0.01 18.18
N ASP A 243 13.97 0.93 18.65
CA ASP A 243 12.62 0.61 19.10
C ASP A 243 11.71 0.30 17.90
N GLN A 244 10.64 -0.45 18.14
CA GLN A 244 9.61 -0.67 17.12
C GLN A 244 8.66 0.52 17.11
N GLU A 245 8.64 1.26 16.00
CA GLU A 245 7.93 2.54 15.86
C GLU A 245 7.46 2.78 14.41
N THR A 246 6.70 3.87 14.22
CA THR A 246 6.13 4.32 12.93
C THR A 246 6.39 5.81 12.73
#